data_AF-A0A2D7WH65-F1
#
_entry.id   AF-A0A2D7WH65-F1
#
_cell.length_a   1.000
_cell.length_b   1.000
_cell.length_c   1.000
_cell.angle_alpha   90.00
_cell.angle_beta   90.00
_cell.angle_gamma   90.00
#
_symmetry.space_group_name_H-M   'P 1'
#
loop_
_entity.id
_entity.type
_entity.pdbx_description
1 polymer ?
#
loop_
_entity_poly.entity_id
_entity_poly.type
_entity_poly.pdbx_seq_one_letter_code
_entity_poly.pdbx_strand_id
1 'polypeptide(L)' 'MTSHYSIGQLAKTAGVNVETIRYYERQGLITQPPKTALVQVKSLIHP' A
#
# COMPACT_ATOMS: atom_id res chain seq x y z
N MET A 1 3.34 -12.10 -10.93
CA MET A 1 4.27 -11.22 -10.20
C MET A 1 3.47 -10.13 -9.49
N THR A 2 3.13 -10.31 -8.21
CA THR A 2 2.36 -9.31 -7.44
C THR A 2 3.31 -8.54 -6.54
N SER A 3 3.71 -7.35 -7.00
CA SER A 3 4.57 -6.45 -6.22
C SER A 3 3.75 -5.80 -5.11
N HIS A 4 4.11 -6.08 -3.86
CA HIS A 4 3.52 -5.42 -2.70
C HIS A 4 4.18 -4.05 -2.50
N TYR A 5 3.39 -2.99 -2.64
CA TYR A 5 3.81 -1.64 -2.29
C TYR A 5 3.26 -1.26 -0.93
N SER A 6 4.10 -0.65 -0.09
CA SER A 6 3.59 0.16 1.02
C SER A 6 2.86 1.38 0.46
N ILE A 7 1.91 1.94 1.24
CA ILE A 7 1.15 3.11 0.81
C ILE A 7 2.06 4.32 0.49
N GLY A 8 3.18 4.46 1.21
CA GLY A 8 4.17 5.51 0.94
C GLY A 8 4.93 5.30 -0.38
N GLN A 9 5.29 4.06 -0.70
CA GLN A 9 5.92 3.73 -1.99
C GLN A 9 4.93 3.94 -3.15
N LEU A 10 3.67 3.55 -2.97
CA LEU A 10 2.62 3.78 -3.95
C LEU A 10 2.42 5.29 -4.19
N ALA A 11 2.29 6.08 -3.11
CA ALA A 11 2.16 7.53 -3.16
C ALA A 11 3.31 8.18 -3.93
N LYS A 12 4.55 7.81 -3.58
CA LYS A 12 5.76 8.32 -4.24
C LYS A 12 5.80 7.96 -5.72
N THR A 13 5.45 6.72 -6.08
CA THR A 13 5.47 6.25 -7.47
C THR A 13 4.39 6.91 -8.32
N ALA A 14 3.22 7.16 -7.72
CA ALA A 14 2.10 7.82 -8.38
C ALA A 14 2.20 9.36 -8.36
N GLY A 15 3.20 9.94 -7.69
CA GLY A 15 3.37 11.40 -7.58
C GLY A 15 2.27 12.10 -6.78
N VAL A 16 1.63 11.39 -5.84
CA VAL A 16 0.53 11.91 -5.01
C VAL A 16 0.87 11.82 -3.53
N ASN A 17 0.13 12.55 -2.70
CA ASN A 17 0.23 12.41 -1.24
C ASN A 17 -0.47 11.13 -0.78
N VAL A 18 0.00 10.52 0.31
CA VAL A 18 -0.64 9.40 1.01
C VAL A 18 -2.08 9.76 1.39
N GLU A 19 -2.34 11.02 1.77
CA GLU A 19 -3.69 11.49 2.10
C GLU A 19 -4.65 11.42 0.91
N THR A 20 -4.18 11.66 -0.31
CA THR A 20 -4.97 11.54 -1.55
C THR A 20 -5.42 10.10 -1.76
N ILE A 21 -4.51 9.14 -1.55
CA ILE A 21 -4.82 7.72 -1.61
C ILE A 21 -5.85 7.36 -0.53
N ARG A 22 -5.63 7.78 0.72
CA ARG A 22 -6.58 7.56 1.82
C ARG A 22 -7.95 8.19 1.56
N TYR A 23 -7.98 9.35 0.92
CA TYR A 23 -9.22 10.01 0.54
C TYR A 23 -10.00 9.13 -0.45
N TYR A 24 -9.34 8.62 -1.49
CA TYR A 24 -9.97 7.70 -2.44
C TYR A 24 -10.41 6.38 -1.81
N GLU A 25 -9.66 5.84 -0.84
CA GLU A 25 -10.10 4.67 -0.06
C GLU A 25 -11.41 4.95 0.68
N ARG A 26 -11.51 6.12 1.35
CA ARG A 26 -12.72 6.52 2.08
C ARG A 26 -13.91 6.79 1.15
N GLN A 27 -13.65 7.27 -0.06
CA GLN A 27 -14.67 7.45 -1.09
C GLN A 27 -15.05 6.14 -1.80
N GLY A 28 -14.40 5.02 -1.49
CA GLY A 28 -14.64 3.73 -2.16
C GLY A 28 -14.14 3.67 -3.60
N LEU A 29 -13.33 4.65 -4.03
CA LEU A 29 -12.77 4.71 -5.38
C LEU A 29 -11.59 3.77 -5.57
N ILE A 30 -10.89 3.43 -4.49
CA ILE A 30 -9.82 2.44 -4.48
C ILE A 30 -9.99 1.49 -3.30
N THR A 31 -9.76 0.19 -3.54
CA THR A 31 -9.87 -0.84 -2.51
C THR A 31 -8.52 -1.09 -1.88
N GLN A 32 -8.42 -0.91 -0.56
CA GLN A 32 -7.22 -1.27 0.18
C GLN A 32 -7.06 -2.80 0.18
N PRO A 33 -5.87 -3.35 -0.12
CA PRO A 33 -5.64 -4.77 0.02
C PRO A 33 -5.89 -5.19 1.48
N PRO A 34 -6.40 -6.41 1.73
CA PRO A 34 -6.69 -6.88 3.07
C PRO A 34 -5.44 -6.78 3.96
N LYS A 35 -5.62 -6.26 5.18
CA LYS A 35 -4.54 -6.03 6.16
C LYS A 35 -3.75 -7.30 6.53
N THR A 36 -4.27 -8.47 6.19
CA THR A 36 -3.65 -9.79 6.44
C THR A 36 -2.45 -10.10 5.54
N ALA A 37 -2.18 -9.34 4.48
CA ALA A 37 -1.00 -9.58 3.64
C ALA A 37 0.35 -9.21 4.33
N LEU A 38 0.32 -8.48 5.45
CA LEU A 38 1.52 -7.93 6.10
C LEU A 38 2.18 -8.85 7.15
N VAL A 39 1.56 -9.98 7.51
CA VAL A 39 2.16 -10.90 8.50
C VAL A 39 3.21 -11.84 7.85
N GLN A 40 3.17 -12.07 6.53
CA GLN A 40 4.06 -13.06 5.90
C GLN A 40 5.41 -12.50 5.41
N VAL A 41 5.54 -11.19 5.20
CA VAL A 41 6.68 -10.63 4.45
C VAL A 41 7.76 -9.98 5.30
N LYS A 42 7.54 -9.83 6.61
CA LYS A 42 8.56 -9.26 7.52
C LYS A 42 9.69 -10.25 7.86
N SER A 43 9.63 -11.49 7.36
CA SER A 43 10.63 -12.53 7.60
C SER A 43 11.72 -12.66 6.53
N LEU A 44 11.70 -11.88 5.43
CA LEU A 44 12.58 -12.13 4.28
C LEU A 44 13.51 -10.98 3.88
N ILE A 45 13.57 -9.87 4.63
CA ILE A 45 14.40 -8.71 4.22
C ILE A 45 15.10 -8.06 5.42
N HIS A 46 15.78 -8.83 6.28
CA HIS A 46 16.87 -8.34 7.14
C HIS A 46 17.81 -9.52 7.52
N PRO A 47 18.98 -9.69 6.90
CA PRO A 47 20.16 -10.18 7.62
C PRO A 47 20.71 -9.10 8.56
#